data_AF-A0AA35LZY7-F1
#
_entry.id   AF-A0AA35LZY7-F1
#
_cell.length_a   1.000
_cell.length_b   1.000
_cell.length_c   1.000
_cell.angle_alpha   90.00
_cell.angle_beta   90.00
_cell.angle_gamma   90.00
#
_symmetry.space_group_name_H-M   'P 1'
#
loop_
_entity.id
_entity.type
_entity.pdbx_description
1 polymer ?
#
loop_
_entity_poly.entity_id
_entity_poly.type
_entity_poly.pdbx_seq_one_letter_code
_entity_poly.pdbx_strand_id
1 'polypeptide(L)'
;MAEVLSRGATGTGVADSALADAPTIWSGSRNKTVEGFTMTAELFFEGKRHWGPSKCHQNAVRINSALREADSRLELRLDNASKSNEGVTRTLSLKKNNKFLLNEYPIHDNMVPMVDIIKTIWTISPPPN
;
A
#
# COMPACT_ATOMS: atom_id res chain seq x y z
N MET A 1 -11.96 -60.28 -3.98
CA MET A 1 -11.91 -59.66 -2.64
C MET A 1 -11.40 -58.24 -2.86
N ALA A 2 -12.31 -57.26 -2.78
CA ALA A 2 -12.26 -56.09 -1.87
C ALA A 2 -11.10 -55.14 -2.23
N GLU A 3 -11.23 -53.82 -2.44
CA GLU A 3 -12.08 -52.77 -1.85
C GLU A 3 -11.72 -51.50 -2.67
N VAL A 4 -12.61 -50.80 -3.38
CA VAL A 4 -13.53 -49.72 -2.93
C VAL A 4 -12.84 -48.40 -2.49
N LEU A 5 -13.36 -47.32 -3.08
CA LEU A 5 -13.44 -45.90 -2.66
C LEU A 5 -12.29 -44.91 -2.95
N SER A 6 -12.59 -44.06 -3.96
CA SER A 6 -12.80 -42.61 -3.85
C SER A 6 -11.82 -41.75 -3.07
N ARG A 7 -11.23 -40.77 -3.77
CA ARG A 7 -11.18 -39.37 -3.31
C ARG A 7 -10.86 -38.43 -4.47
N GLY A 8 -11.78 -37.51 -4.73
CA GLY A 8 -11.60 -36.43 -5.69
C GLY A 8 -10.61 -35.40 -5.18
N ALA A 9 -9.97 -34.72 -6.13
CA ALA A 9 -9.39 -33.40 -5.94
C ALA A 9 -9.55 -32.65 -7.26
N THR A 10 -10.68 -31.97 -7.40
CA THR A 10 -10.82 -30.79 -8.25
C THR A 10 -9.79 -29.78 -7.77
N GLY A 11 -8.78 -29.50 -8.60
CA GLY A 11 -7.74 -28.53 -8.29
C GLY A 11 -7.34 -27.83 -9.58
N THR A 12 -8.14 -26.84 -9.95
CA THR A 12 -7.84 -25.85 -10.98
C THR A 12 -6.47 -25.24 -10.73
N GLY A 13 -5.43 -25.78 -11.38
CA GLY A 13 -4.08 -25.22 -11.38
C GLY A 13 -3.97 -24.14 -12.45
N VAL A 14 -4.58 -22.98 -12.21
CA VAL A 14 -4.27 -21.77 -12.98
C VAL A 14 -3.69 -20.72 -12.03
N ALA A 15 -2.55 -20.18 -12.44
CA ALA A 15 -1.84 -19.03 -11.90
C ALA A 15 -1.18 -19.19 -10.52
N ASP A 16 0.15 -19.26 -10.48
CA ASP A 16 0.95 -18.43 -9.56
C ASP A 16 2.45 -18.45 -9.90
N SER A 17 2.85 -18.05 -11.11
CA SER A 17 4.28 -17.78 -11.39
C SER A 17 4.53 -16.42 -12.04
N ALA A 18 3.49 -15.60 -12.16
CA ALA A 18 3.56 -14.23 -12.64
C ALA A 18 3.42 -13.17 -11.53
N LEU A 19 3.11 -13.55 -10.28
CA LEU A 19 2.96 -12.58 -9.17
C LEU A 19 4.27 -12.18 -8.48
N ALA A 20 5.41 -12.80 -8.81
CA ALA A 20 6.67 -12.50 -8.14
C ALA A 20 7.20 -11.07 -8.40
N ASP A 21 6.71 -10.40 -9.45
CA ASP A 21 7.11 -9.02 -9.78
C ASP A 21 6.13 -7.95 -9.29
N ALA A 22 4.88 -8.33 -8.95
CA ALA A 22 3.84 -7.39 -8.61
C ALA A 22 4.17 -6.64 -7.31
N PRO A 23 4.06 -5.30 -7.27
CA PRO A 23 4.29 -4.55 -6.05
C PRO A 23 3.24 -4.92 -5.02
N THR A 24 3.69 -5.11 -3.79
CA THR A 24 2.87 -5.45 -2.64
C THR A 24 3.00 -4.34 -1.61
N ILE A 25 1.87 -3.81 -1.15
CA ILE A 25 1.80 -2.79 -0.11
C ILE A 25 1.01 -3.32 1.07
N TRP A 26 1.44 -3.07 2.30
CA TRP A 26 0.68 -3.44 3.48
C TRP A 26 0.96 -2.48 4.63
N SER A 27 -0.02 -2.36 5.53
CA SER A 27 0.12 -1.64 6.78
C SER A 27 0.41 -2.61 7.93
N GLY A 28 1.27 -2.18 8.84
CA GLY A 28 1.58 -2.85 10.09
C GLY A 28 1.10 -2.02 11.28
N SER A 29 1.04 -2.68 12.45
CA SER A 29 0.78 -2.01 13.72
C SER A 29 2.11 -1.69 14.38
N ARG A 30 2.27 -0.47 14.91
CA ARG A 30 3.47 -0.08 15.66
C ARG A 30 3.07 0.55 16.99
N ASN A 31 3.97 0.51 17.97
CA ASN A 31 3.77 1.22 19.23
C ASN A 31 3.51 2.70 18.97
N LYS A 32 2.45 3.22 19.61
CA LYS A 32 1.97 4.59 19.44
C LYS A 32 3.10 5.56 19.79
N THR A 33 3.53 6.33 18.79
CA THR A 33 4.53 7.39 18.94
C THR A 33 3.82 8.71 18.61
N VAL A 34 3.98 9.74 19.43
CA VAL A 34 3.33 11.04 19.18
C VAL A 34 4.31 11.89 18.38
N GLU A 35 3.99 12.15 17.11
CA GLU A 35 4.79 12.98 16.22
C GLU A 35 3.88 14.07 15.59
N GLY A 36 4.39 15.27 15.37
CA GLY A 36 3.59 16.40 14.85
C GLY A 36 3.46 16.35 13.32
N PHE A 37 2.24 16.43 12.80
CA PHE A 37 1.98 16.52 11.37
C PHE A 37 2.20 17.94 10.86
N THR A 38 2.87 18.06 9.73
CA THR A 38 3.20 19.33 9.07
C THR A 38 2.66 19.43 7.66
N MET A 39 2.07 18.37 7.11
CA MET A 39 1.61 18.31 5.71
C MET A 39 0.26 17.59 5.59
N THR A 40 -0.38 17.74 4.45
CA THR A 40 -1.52 16.92 3.99
C THR A 40 -1.13 16.19 2.72
N ALA A 41 -1.60 14.96 2.56
CA ALA A 41 -1.41 14.16 1.37
C ALA A 41 -2.76 13.83 0.71
N GLU A 42 -2.76 13.84 -0.61
CA GLU A 42 -3.85 13.38 -1.47
C GLU A 42 -3.30 12.36 -2.46
N LEU A 43 -3.96 11.21 -2.59
CA LEU A 43 -3.60 10.18 -3.56
C LEU A 43 -4.41 10.39 -4.84
N PHE A 44 -3.68 10.50 -5.94
CA PHE A 44 -4.21 10.52 -7.28
C PHE A 44 -3.81 9.23 -7.99
N PHE A 45 -4.74 8.68 -8.78
CA PHE A 45 -4.49 7.61 -9.73
C PHE A 45 -4.98 8.08 -11.09
N GLU A 46 -4.09 8.08 -12.09
CA GLU A 46 -4.36 8.59 -13.44
C GLU A 46 -4.93 10.03 -13.43
N GLY A 47 -4.42 10.86 -12.52
CA GLY A 47 -4.87 12.25 -12.36
C GLY A 47 -6.22 12.44 -11.67
N LYS A 48 -6.91 11.36 -11.29
CA LYS A 48 -8.14 11.41 -10.47
C LYS A 48 -7.81 11.22 -9.00
N ARG A 49 -8.43 12.00 -8.12
CA ARG A 49 -8.23 11.83 -6.67
C ARG A 49 -9.00 10.60 -6.19
N HIS A 50 -8.28 9.65 -5.59
CA HIS A 50 -8.86 8.44 -5.00
C HIS A 50 -8.85 8.45 -3.46
N TRP A 51 -7.94 9.21 -2.84
CA TRP A 51 -7.88 9.33 -1.38
C TRP A 51 -7.37 10.71 -0.94
N GLY A 52 -7.78 11.14 0.25
CA GLY A 52 -7.39 12.42 0.86
C GLY A 52 -8.37 13.58 0.63
N PRO A 53 -8.05 14.78 1.13
CA PRO A 53 -6.82 15.13 1.87
C PRO A 53 -6.76 14.49 3.25
N SER A 54 -5.59 14.01 3.65
CA SER A 54 -5.35 13.47 4.98
C SER A 54 -4.01 13.96 5.52
N LYS A 55 -3.97 14.28 6.82
CA LYS A 55 -2.76 14.80 7.45
C LYS A 55 -1.66 13.75 7.37
N CYS A 56 -0.45 14.16 7.00
CA CYS A 56 0.74 13.32 6.93
C CYS A 56 1.99 14.10 7.44
N HIS A 57 3.06 13.39 7.77
CA HIS A 57 4.36 14.00 8.02
C HIS A 57 5.08 14.35 6.71
N GLN A 58 6.12 15.18 6.81
CA GLN A 58 7.07 15.48 5.73
C GLN A 58 7.69 14.21 5.10
N ASN A 59 7.70 13.12 5.86
CA ASN A 59 8.06 11.76 5.46
C ASN A 59 7.20 11.20 4.31
N ALA A 60 6.01 11.74 4.06
CA ALA A 60 5.17 11.34 2.94
C ALA A 60 5.79 11.64 1.56
N VAL A 61 6.83 12.48 1.48
CA VAL A 61 7.64 12.64 0.26
C VAL A 61 8.27 11.30 -0.16
N ARG A 62 8.79 10.52 0.80
CA ARG A 62 9.36 9.19 0.50
C ARG A 62 8.28 8.20 0.07
N ILE A 63 7.08 8.32 0.64
CA ILE A 63 5.92 7.52 0.23
C ILE A 63 5.57 7.83 -1.22
N ASN A 64 5.50 9.10 -1.60
CA ASN A 64 5.25 9.49 -2.99
C ASN A 64 6.28 8.88 -3.96
N SER A 65 7.57 9.05 -3.66
CA SER A 65 8.64 8.49 -4.52
C SER A 65 8.54 6.98 -4.65
N ALA A 66 8.31 6.27 -3.54
CA ALA A 66 8.19 4.82 -3.55
C ALA A 66 6.92 4.33 -4.26
N LEU A 67 5.80 5.06 -4.12
CA LEU A 67 4.56 4.75 -4.84
C LEU A 67 4.73 4.97 -6.34
N ARG A 68 5.36 6.06 -6.78
CA ARG A 68 5.67 6.30 -8.21
C ARG A 68 6.64 5.27 -8.78
N GLU A 69 7.62 4.84 -8.00
CA GLU A 69 8.54 3.77 -8.39
C GLU A 69 7.81 2.42 -8.47
N ALA A 70 6.82 2.19 -7.60
CA ALA A 70 5.96 1.01 -7.67
C ALA A 70 5.01 1.04 -8.88
N ASP A 71 4.29 2.15 -9.05
CA ASP A 71 3.30 2.41 -10.09
C ASP A 71 3.36 3.89 -10.50
N SER A 72 3.79 4.15 -11.74
CA SER A 72 3.94 5.51 -12.28
C SER A 72 2.61 6.25 -12.44
N ARG A 73 1.47 5.53 -12.39
CA ARG A 73 0.12 6.11 -12.46
C ARG A 73 -0.36 6.67 -11.13
N LEU A 74 0.27 6.24 -10.02
CA LEU A 74 0.00 6.77 -8.70
C LEU A 74 0.80 8.05 -8.47
N GLU A 75 0.14 9.07 -7.96
CA GLU A 75 0.75 10.34 -7.60
C GLU A 75 0.25 10.77 -6.22
N LEU A 76 1.15 10.90 -5.27
CA LEU A 76 0.82 11.46 -3.97
C LEU A 76 1.15 12.96 -3.98
N ARG A 77 0.12 13.81 -3.99
CA ARG A 77 0.29 15.26 -3.88
C ARG A 77 0.38 15.63 -2.42
N LEU A 78 1.41 16.39 -2.09
CA LEU A 78 1.69 16.85 -0.73
C LEU A 78 1.47 18.35 -0.70
N ASP A 79 0.62 18.79 0.21
CA ASP A 79 0.32 20.19 0.43
C ASP A 79 0.70 20.59 1.87
N ASN A 80 1.03 21.86 2.08
CA ASN A 80 1.42 22.37 3.40
C ASN A 80 0.17 22.61 4.25
N ALA A 81 -0.06 21.74 5.24
CA ALA A 81 -1.19 21.88 6.15
C ALA A 81 -0.83 22.65 7.43
N SER A 82 -1.84 23.20 8.09
CA SER A 82 -1.70 23.75 9.44
C SER A 82 -1.20 22.67 10.41
N LYS A 83 -0.13 22.99 11.16
CA LYS A 83 0.50 22.07 12.12
C LYS A 83 -0.52 21.47 13.08
N SER A 84 -0.50 20.17 13.26
CA SER A 84 -1.42 19.45 14.14
C SER A 84 -0.72 18.25 14.77
N ASN A 85 -0.92 18.00 16.07
CA ASN A 85 -0.30 16.90 16.79
C ASN A 85 -1.27 15.73 16.87
N GLU A 86 -0.98 14.62 16.20
CA GLU A 86 -1.78 13.41 16.25
C GLU A 86 -0.82 12.20 16.21
N GLY A 87 -1.22 11.05 16.78
CA GLY A 87 -0.29 9.94 16.98
C GLY A 87 0.06 9.21 15.68
N VAL A 88 1.33 8.82 15.52
CA VAL A 88 1.76 7.75 14.62
C VAL A 88 1.48 6.42 15.30
N THR A 89 0.64 5.60 14.69
CA THR A 89 0.20 4.31 15.26
C THR A 89 0.43 3.14 14.32
N ARG A 90 0.87 3.41 13.08
CA ARG A 90 0.94 2.40 12.02
C ARG A 90 2.27 2.49 11.28
N THR A 91 2.58 1.43 10.56
CA THR A 91 3.68 1.38 9.61
C THR A 91 3.17 1.00 8.24
N LEU A 92 3.89 1.40 7.20
CA LEU A 92 3.61 1.08 5.81
C LEU A 92 4.86 0.45 5.23
N SER A 93 4.68 -0.73 4.65
CA SER A 93 5.73 -1.41 3.91
C SER A 93 5.30 -1.55 2.47
N LEU A 94 6.24 -1.31 1.56
CA LEU A 94 6.05 -1.40 0.12
C LEU A 94 7.23 -2.18 -0.46
N LYS A 95 6.91 -3.26 -1.17
CA LYS A 95 7.87 -4.13 -1.81
C LYS A 95 7.54 -4.23 -3.29
N LYS A 96 8.51 -4.09 -4.18
CA LYS A 96 8.38 -4.30 -5.63
C LYS A 96 9.52 -5.18 -6.11
N ASN A 97 9.23 -6.17 -6.95
CA ASN A 97 10.26 -7.04 -7.55
C ASN A 97 11.29 -7.55 -6.51
N ASN A 98 10.76 -8.14 -5.43
CA ASN A 98 11.51 -8.62 -4.28
C ASN A 98 12.35 -7.59 -3.49
N LYS A 99 12.32 -6.30 -3.84
CA LYS A 99 13.03 -5.19 -3.18
C LYS A 99 12.07 -4.37 -2.31
N PHE A 100 12.45 -4.10 -1.07
CA PHE A 100 11.71 -3.16 -0.21
C PHE A 100 11.99 -1.73 -0.66
N LEU A 101 10.96 -1.05 -1.15
CA LEU A 101 11.01 0.40 -1.42
C LEU A 101 10.77 1.17 -0.13
N LEU A 102 9.85 0.67 0.70
CA LEU A 102 9.61 1.12 2.05
C LEU A 102 9.54 -0.09 2.97
N ASN A 103 10.27 -0.01 4.08
CA ASN A 103 10.23 -1.04 5.11
C ASN A 103 9.77 -0.41 6.43
N GLU A 104 8.60 -0.84 6.92
CA GLU A 104 8.00 -0.42 8.20
C GLU A 104 7.99 1.10 8.40
N TYR A 105 7.65 1.83 7.34
CA TYR A 105 7.71 3.28 7.33
C TYR A 105 6.59 3.89 8.19
N PRO A 106 6.87 4.79 9.14
CA PRO A 106 5.86 5.30 10.06
C PRO A 106 4.77 6.07 9.30
N ILE A 107 3.52 5.66 9.53
CA ILE A 107 2.32 6.31 8.99
C ILE A 107 1.26 6.41 10.08
N HIS A 108 0.25 7.22 9.81
CA HIS A 108 -0.86 7.40 10.73
C HIS A 108 -2.01 6.46 10.41
N ASP A 109 -2.89 6.26 11.37
CA ASP A 109 -4.08 5.42 11.18
C ASP A 109 -4.96 5.94 10.03
N ASN A 110 -4.99 7.26 9.84
CA ASN A 110 -5.72 7.90 8.73
C ASN A 110 -5.16 7.51 7.33
N MET A 111 -3.92 7.01 7.24
CA MET A 111 -3.30 6.56 5.99
C MET A 111 -3.55 5.07 5.70
N VAL A 112 -4.11 4.31 6.63
CA VAL A 112 -4.51 2.91 6.41
C VAL A 112 -5.48 2.76 5.22
N PRO A 113 -6.56 3.57 5.08
CA PRO A 113 -7.44 3.47 3.92
C PRO A 113 -6.74 3.77 2.59
N MET A 114 -5.66 4.57 2.58
CA MET A 114 -4.86 4.78 1.38
C MET A 114 -4.24 3.47 0.88
N VAL A 115 -3.68 2.67 1.80
CA VAL A 115 -3.06 1.37 1.49
C VAL A 115 -4.10 0.41 0.91
N ASP A 116 -5.31 0.38 1.47
CA ASP A 116 -6.39 -0.47 0.99
C ASP A 116 -6.88 -0.09 -0.41
N ILE A 117 -6.99 1.22 -0.68
CA ILE A 117 -7.33 1.73 -2.01
C ILE A 117 -6.26 1.35 -3.04
N ILE A 118 -4.97 1.49 -2.71
CA ILE A 118 -3.88 1.10 -3.62
C ILE A 118 -3.92 -0.41 -3.90
N LYS A 119 -4.14 -1.25 -2.87
CA LYS A 119 -4.33 -2.69 -3.06
C LYS A 119 -5.49 -2.99 -4.00
N THR A 120 -6.61 -2.30 -3.82
CA THR A 120 -7.80 -2.46 -4.67
C THR A 120 -7.50 -2.06 -6.11
N ILE A 121 -6.81 -0.93 -6.32
CA ILE A 121 -6.36 -0.47 -7.63
C ILE A 121 -5.47 -1.53 -8.29
N TRP A 122 -4.45 -2.05 -7.59
CA TRP A 122 -3.57 -3.07 -8.16
C TRP A 122 -4.24 -4.42 -8.41
N THR A 123 -5.28 -4.75 -7.63
CA THR A 123 -6.10 -5.95 -7.85
C THR A 123 -6.92 -5.84 -9.12
N ILE A 124 -7.49 -4.65 -9.39
CA ILE A 124 -8.35 -4.39 -10.56
C ILE A 124 -7.51 -4.04 -11.81
N SER A 125 -6.44 -3.29 -11.60
CA SER A 125 -5.57 -2.68 -12.62
C SER A 125 -4.11 -2.84 -12.18
N PRO A 126 -3.51 -4.01 -12.43
CA PRO A 126 -2.13 -4.26 -12.03
C PRO A 126 -1.20 -3.20 -12.67
N PRO A 127 -0.15 -2.79 -11.95
CA PRO A 127 0.80 -1.83 -12.47
C PRO A 127 1.51 -2.37 -13.71
N PRO A 128 1.84 -1.51 -14.68
CA PRO A 128 2.66 -1.91 -15.81
C PRO A 128 4.05 -2.33 -15.28
N ASN A 129 4.53 -3.47 -15.77
CA ASN A 129 5.89 -3.97 -15.50
C ASN A 129 6.97 -3.03 -16.03
#